data_AF-A0AAP9J241-F1
#
_entry.id   AF-A0AAP9J241-F1
#
_cell.length_a   1.000
_cell.length_b   1.000
_cell.length_c   1.000
_cell.angle_alpha   90.00
_cell.angle_beta   90.00
_cell.angle_gamma   90.00
#
_symmetry.space_group_name_H-M   'P 1'
#
loop_
_entity.id
_entity.type
_entity.pdbx_description
1 polymer ?
#
loop_
_entity_poly.entity_id
_entity_poly.type
_entity_poly.pdbx_seq_one_letter_code
_entity_poly.pdbx_strand_id
1 'polypeptide(L)'
;MAHVTIDTGPTTLRMTTNIHVVYPLESPLPSGSTLYLLHEAGNNASTWQRLTTIGLYAAKYGCTVIMPEANRSYCTDMEYGRAKEKATLPSLLCCCGTGDRFIAMNRDLAAYMQGTPCDFRYVEGPGTHDWLFWEEHLQTAFDFLCEDKNEGERGDAI
;
A
#
# COMPACT_ATOMS: atom_id res chain seq x y z
N MET A 1 -10.48 6.95 -15.86
CA MET A 1 -10.31 6.14 -14.61
C MET A 1 -11.68 5.70 -14.09
N ALA A 2 -11.81 4.49 -13.55
CA ALA A 2 -13.05 4.07 -12.88
C ALA A 2 -12.85 4.06 -11.35
N HIS A 3 -13.73 4.76 -10.62
CA HIS A 3 -13.80 4.70 -9.16
C HIS A 3 -15.05 3.92 -8.76
N VAL A 4 -14.85 2.85 -8.01
CA VAL A 4 -15.92 1.96 -7.55
C VAL A 4 -15.95 2.01 -6.03
N THR A 5 -17.13 2.26 -5.46
CA THR A 5 -17.38 2.12 -4.03
C THR A 5 -18.22 0.88 -3.81
N ILE A 6 -17.77 0.01 -2.90
CA ILE A 6 -18.44 -1.24 -2.58
C ILE A 6 -18.83 -1.20 -1.11
N ASP A 7 -20.13 -1.10 -0.84
CA ASP A 7 -20.68 -1.29 0.50
C ASP A 7 -21.00 -2.77 0.71
N THR A 8 -20.47 -3.35 1.79
CA THR A 8 -20.61 -4.79 2.09
C THR A 8 -20.79 -5.04 3.59
N GLY A 9 -21.53 -6.08 3.95
CA GLY A 9 -21.75 -6.50 5.33
C GLY A 9 -21.12 -7.87 5.59
N PRO A 10 -19.79 -7.96 5.75
CA PRO A 10 -19.11 -9.25 5.94
C PRO A 10 -19.53 -9.90 7.26
N THR A 11 -19.83 -11.21 7.19
CA THR A 11 -20.27 -12.01 8.35
C THR A 11 -19.25 -12.02 9.48
N THR A 12 -17.96 -11.88 9.18
CA THR A 12 -16.88 -11.78 10.16
C THR A 12 -16.99 -10.51 11.01
N LEU A 13 -17.19 -9.35 10.37
CA LEU A 13 -17.22 -8.06 11.07
C LEU A 13 -18.61 -7.75 11.65
N ARG A 14 -19.66 -8.41 11.15
CA ARG A 14 -21.07 -8.20 11.57
C ARG A 14 -21.52 -6.74 11.53
N MET A 15 -20.92 -5.96 10.65
CA MET A 15 -21.22 -4.56 10.41
C MET A 15 -21.05 -4.24 8.94
N THR A 16 -21.71 -3.18 8.47
CA THR A 16 -21.46 -2.63 7.14
C THR A 16 -20.09 -1.98 7.12
N THR A 17 -19.33 -2.28 6.07
CA THR A 17 -18.02 -1.71 5.78
C THR A 17 -17.99 -1.30 4.31
N ASN A 18 -17.10 -0.38 3.94
CA ASN A 18 -16.91 0.05 2.57
C ASN A 18 -15.51 -0.30 2.05
N ILE A 19 -15.41 -0.48 0.75
CA ILE A 19 -14.15 -0.65 0.03
C ILE A 19 -14.16 0.32 -1.15
N HIS A 20 -13.12 1.11 -1.29
CA HIS A 20 -12.92 1.95 -2.47
C HIS A 20 -11.91 1.29 -3.42
N VAL A 21 -12.26 1.23 -4.69
CA VAL A 21 -11.42 0.66 -5.74
C VAL A 21 -11.21 1.69 -6.83
N VAL A 22 -9.94 1.89 -7.19
CA VAL A 22 -9.52 2.73 -8.30
C VAL A 22 -8.96 1.81 -9.37
N TYR A 23 -9.69 1.69 -10.48
CA TYR A 23 -9.36 0.81 -11.59
C TYR A 23 -8.83 1.60 -12.80
N PRO A 24 -7.66 1.23 -13.35
CA PRO A 24 -6.98 1.98 -14.41
C PRO A 24 -7.52 1.68 -15.81
N LEU A 25 -8.82 1.90 -16.04
CA LEU A 25 -9.50 1.56 -17.31
C LEU A 25 -8.85 2.16 -18.57
N GLU A 26 -8.29 3.37 -18.44
CA GLU A 26 -7.69 4.13 -19.54
C GLU A 26 -6.17 3.95 -19.63
N SER A 27 -5.57 3.11 -18.79
CA SER A 27 -4.13 2.91 -18.84
C SER A 27 -3.76 2.16 -20.13
N PRO A 28 -2.72 2.61 -20.86
CA PRO A 28 -2.19 1.87 -21.99
C PRO A 28 -1.45 0.60 -21.56
N LEU A 29 -1.15 0.44 -20.27
CA LEU A 29 -0.52 -0.74 -19.70
C LEU A 29 -1.59 -1.78 -19.34
N PRO A 30 -1.33 -3.08 -19.57
CA PRO A 30 -2.23 -4.12 -19.10
C PRO A 30 -2.34 -4.08 -17.56
N SER A 31 -3.56 -4.12 -17.04
CA SER A 31 -3.84 -4.10 -15.60
C SER A 31 -3.37 -5.41 -14.96
N GLY A 32 -2.08 -5.48 -14.63
CA GLY A 32 -1.43 -6.69 -14.09
C GLY A 32 -1.16 -6.64 -12.59
N SER A 33 -1.22 -5.47 -11.96
CA SER A 33 -0.85 -5.26 -10.54
C SER A 33 -2.04 -4.80 -9.72
N THR A 34 -2.12 -5.28 -8.47
CA THR A 34 -3.09 -4.82 -7.47
C THR A 34 -2.36 -4.36 -6.22
N LEU A 35 -2.63 -3.12 -5.80
CA LEU A 35 -2.12 -2.51 -4.57
C LEU A 35 -3.24 -2.46 -3.53
N TYR A 36 -3.03 -3.08 -2.38
CA TYR A 36 -3.85 -2.85 -1.19
C TYR A 36 -3.28 -1.70 -0.38
N LEU A 37 -4.01 -0.59 -0.31
CA LEU A 37 -3.57 0.65 0.33
C LEU A 37 -4.39 0.89 1.60
N LEU A 38 -3.75 0.76 2.75
CA LEU A 38 -4.39 0.91 4.07
C LEU A 38 -4.34 2.38 4.51
N HIS A 39 -5.38 2.83 5.22
CA HIS A 39 -5.43 4.19 5.77
C HIS A 39 -4.89 4.22 7.20
N GLU A 40 -4.48 5.41 7.65
CA GLU A 40 -4.02 5.59 9.03
C GLU A 40 -5.16 5.66 10.06
N ALA A 41 -4.78 5.66 11.34
CA ALA A 41 -5.69 5.83 12.45
C ALA A 41 -6.42 7.18 12.38
N GLY A 42 -7.76 7.14 12.44
CA GLY A 42 -8.61 8.33 12.35
C GLY A 42 -9.01 8.73 10.92
N ASN A 43 -8.49 8.02 9.91
CA ASN A 43 -8.93 8.11 8.53
C ASN A 43 -9.90 6.97 8.18
N ASN A 44 -10.31 6.90 6.91
CA ASN A 44 -11.22 5.88 6.39
C ASN A 44 -10.83 5.51 4.94
N ALA A 45 -11.53 4.52 4.38
CA ALA A 45 -11.25 3.97 3.04
C ALA A 45 -11.28 4.99 1.89
N SER A 46 -11.93 6.15 2.07
CA SER A 46 -12.00 7.21 1.06
C SER A 46 -10.83 8.20 1.13
N THR A 47 -10.05 8.18 2.20
CA THR A 47 -9.14 9.29 2.53
C THR A 47 -8.03 9.45 1.51
N TRP A 48 -7.39 8.37 1.06
CA TRP A 48 -6.37 8.42 0.02
C TRP A 48 -6.91 9.08 -1.25
N GLN A 49 -8.07 8.64 -1.75
CA GLN A 49 -8.69 9.26 -2.94
C GLN A 49 -9.01 10.75 -2.76
N ARG A 50 -9.34 11.18 -1.54
CA ARG A 50 -9.73 12.57 -1.25
C ARG A 50 -8.54 13.51 -1.04
N LEU A 51 -7.43 13.00 -0.53
CA LEU A 51 -6.31 13.81 -0.06
C LEU A 51 -5.03 13.62 -0.89
N THR A 52 -5.06 12.73 -1.88
CA THR A 52 -3.91 12.43 -2.74
C THR A 52 -4.32 12.37 -4.22
N THR A 53 -3.34 12.32 -5.10
CA THR A 53 -3.55 12.12 -6.54
C THR A 53 -3.44 10.64 -6.97
N ILE A 54 -3.72 9.70 -6.05
CA ILE A 54 -3.59 8.24 -6.23
C ILE A 54 -4.15 7.71 -7.56
N GLY A 55 -5.25 8.26 -8.07
CA GLY A 55 -5.82 7.87 -9.36
C GLY A 55 -4.91 8.13 -10.57
N LEU A 56 -4.09 9.19 -10.52
CA LEU A 56 -3.11 9.49 -11.57
C LEU A 56 -1.97 8.47 -11.55
N TYR A 57 -1.51 8.07 -10.37
CA TYR A 57 -0.51 7.01 -10.22
C TYR A 57 -1.06 5.66 -10.71
N ALA A 58 -2.27 5.29 -10.29
CA ALA A 58 -2.93 4.07 -10.76
C ALA A 58 -2.99 4.00 -12.31
N ALA A 59 -3.37 5.10 -12.97
CA ALA A 59 -3.34 5.21 -14.43
C ALA A 59 -1.93 5.07 -15.02
N LYS A 60 -0.97 5.84 -14.49
CA LYS A 60 0.42 5.89 -14.97
C LYS A 60 1.10 4.52 -14.92
N TYR A 61 0.86 3.76 -13.85
CA TYR A 61 1.50 2.47 -13.61
C TYR A 61 0.66 1.26 -14.04
N GLY A 62 -0.57 1.47 -14.53
CA GLY A 62 -1.47 0.35 -14.88
C GLY A 62 -1.83 -0.53 -13.68
N CYS A 63 -1.96 0.07 -12.49
CA CYS A 63 -2.14 -0.65 -11.23
C CYS A 63 -3.54 -0.40 -10.64
N THR A 64 -4.23 -1.46 -10.24
CA THR A 64 -5.52 -1.38 -9.53
C THR A 64 -5.26 -1.12 -8.05
N VAL A 65 -5.88 -0.08 -7.48
CA VAL A 65 -5.72 0.27 -6.06
C VAL A 65 -6.99 -0.09 -5.30
N ILE A 66 -6.86 -0.90 -4.25
CA ILE A 66 -7.93 -1.30 -3.35
C ILE A 66 -7.67 -0.67 -1.97
N MET A 67 -8.61 0.12 -1.49
CA MET A 67 -8.55 0.81 -0.21
C MET A 67 -9.68 0.28 0.69
N PRO A 68 -9.40 -0.71 1.56
CA PRO A 68 -10.40 -1.24 2.48
C PRO A 68 -10.56 -0.34 3.72
N GLU A 69 -11.74 -0.41 4.32
CA GLU A 69 -12.01 0.21 5.62
C GLU A 69 -11.56 -0.71 6.76
N ALA A 70 -10.83 -0.14 7.72
CA ALA A 70 -10.35 -0.85 8.91
C ALA A 70 -10.73 -0.13 10.23
N ASN A 71 -11.44 0.99 10.18
CA ASN A 71 -11.81 1.80 11.34
C ASN A 71 -10.59 2.05 12.26
N ARG A 72 -10.76 1.91 13.59
CA ARG A 72 -9.68 2.03 14.59
C ARG A 72 -9.15 0.67 15.05
N SER A 73 -9.28 -0.37 14.22
CA SER A 73 -8.83 -1.73 14.57
C SER A 73 -7.32 -1.94 14.44
N TYR A 74 -6.59 -0.95 13.90
CA TYR A 74 -5.17 -1.09 13.52
C TYR A 74 -4.93 -2.24 12.54
N CYS A 75 -5.93 -2.59 11.73
CA CYS A 75 -5.92 -3.75 10.83
C CYS A 75 -5.61 -5.07 11.57
N THR A 76 -5.99 -5.18 12.85
CA THR A 76 -5.79 -6.37 13.67
C THR A 76 -7.10 -7.10 13.92
N ASP A 77 -7.14 -8.42 13.68
CA ASP A 77 -8.03 -9.39 14.33
C ASP A 77 -7.39 -10.80 14.29
N MET A 78 -7.37 -11.50 15.45
CA MET A 78 -7.14 -12.95 15.76
C MET A 78 -5.87 -13.35 16.56
N GLU A 79 -6.11 -13.89 17.76
CA GLU A 79 -5.21 -14.67 18.66
C GLU A 79 -4.54 -15.90 17.99
N TYR A 80 -5.08 -16.38 16.86
CA TYR A 80 -4.61 -17.57 16.13
C TYR A 80 -4.62 -17.40 14.60
N GLY A 81 -4.19 -16.26 14.08
CA GLY A 81 -3.88 -16.14 12.65
C GLY A 81 -2.79 -17.15 12.28
N ARG A 82 -3.17 -18.31 11.72
CA ARG A 82 -2.20 -19.31 11.24
C ARG A 82 -1.32 -18.62 10.20
N ALA A 83 -0.05 -18.38 10.54
CA ALA A 83 1.00 -18.27 9.54
C ALA A 83 0.95 -19.58 8.75
N LYS A 84 0.25 -19.58 7.60
CA LYS A 84 0.30 -20.71 6.70
C LYS A 84 1.78 -20.95 6.37
N GLU A 85 2.17 -22.21 6.44
CA GLU A 85 3.53 -22.72 6.25
C GLU A 85 4.31 -22.00 5.15
N LYS A 86 5.58 -21.66 5.44
CA LYS A 86 6.64 -21.27 4.49
C LYS A 86 6.18 -20.47 3.26
N ALA A 87 5.28 -19.50 3.45
CA ALA A 87 5.06 -18.51 2.41
C ALA A 87 6.31 -17.62 2.33
N THR A 88 6.79 -17.35 1.11
CA THR A 88 7.76 -16.30 0.88
C THR A 88 7.20 -15.00 1.46
N LEU A 89 7.96 -14.37 2.36
CA LEU A 89 7.56 -13.07 2.90
C LEU A 89 7.45 -12.08 1.73
N PRO A 90 6.40 -11.25 1.68
CA PRO A 90 6.30 -10.22 0.67
C PRO A 90 7.47 -9.23 0.83
N SER A 91 7.93 -8.65 -0.27
CA SER A 91 8.81 -7.50 -0.22
C SER A 91 8.11 -6.34 0.49
N LEU A 92 8.82 -5.66 1.39
CA LEU A 92 8.27 -4.64 2.25
C LEU A 92 8.97 -3.30 1.99
N LEU A 93 8.19 -2.26 1.71
CA LEU A 93 8.65 -0.87 1.67
C LEU A 93 8.14 -0.13 2.90
N CYS A 94 9.03 0.60 3.57
CA CYS A 94 8.68 1.52 4.64
C CYS A 94 9.26 2.90 4.35
N CYS A 95 8.42 3.93 4.38
CA CYS A 95 8.81 5.33 4.17
C CYS A 95 8.54 6.12 5.45
N CYS A 96 9.49 6.93 5.92
CA CYS A 96 9.30 7.75 7.11
C CYS A 96 9.89 9.16 6.96
N GLY A 97 9.15 10.17 7.44
CA GLY A 97 9.59 11.56 7.45
C GLY A 97 10.66 11.81 8.51
N THR A 98 11.70 12.56 8.15
CA THR A 98 12.81 12.88 9.07
C THR A 98 12.39 13.73 10.29
N GLY A 99 11.25 14.41 10.19
CA GLY A 99 10.61 15.17 11.28
C GLY A 99 9.41 14.46 11.93
N ASP A 100 9.11 13.21 11.57
CA ASP A 100 8.02 12.44 12.20
C ASP A 100 8.40 12.04 13.64
N ARG A 101 7.45 12.16 14.56
CA ARG A 101 7.60 11.72 15.96
C ARG A 101 7.89 10.23 16.10
N PHE A 102 7.55 9.42 15.09
CA PHE A 102 7.75 7.98 15.06
C PHE A 102 9.04 7.54 14.36
N ILE A 103 9.89 8.47 13.93
CA ILE A 103 11.11 8.13 13.17
C ILE A 103 12.04 7.18 13.91
N ALA A 104 12.20 7.35 15.22
CA ALA A 104 13.05 6.47 16.02
C ALA A 104 12.56 5.01 15.97
N MET A 105 11.24 4.81 16.12
CA MET A 105 10.63 3.48 16.04
C MET A 105 10.76 2.87 14.63
N ASN A 106 10.64 3.69 13.58
CA ASN A 106 10.80 3.23 12.20
C ASN A 106 12.26 2.82 11.91
N ARG A 107 13.24 3.56 12.44
CA ARG A 107 14.66 3.20 12.35
C ARG A 107 14.98 1.90 13.09
N ASP A 108 14.41 1.72 14.29
CA ASP A 108 14.58 0.48 15.06
C ASP A 108 14.00 -0.72 14.31
N LEU A 109 12.79 -0.58 13.75
CA LEU A 109 12.18 -1.60 12.89
C LEU A 109 13.05 -1.87 11.66
N ALA A 110 13.54 -0.83 10.99
CA ALA A 110 14.36 -0.97 9.80
C ALA A 110 15.67 -1.72 10.08
N ALA A 111 16.35 -1.37 11.18
CA ALA A 111 17.56 -2.05 11.61
C ALA A 111 17.30 -3.53 11.93
N TYR A 112 16.17 -3.85 12.56
CA TYR A 112 15.76 -5.23 12.80
C TYR A 112 15.50 -5.98 11.48
N MET A 113 14.70 -5.41 10.58
CA MET A 113 14.30 -6.04 9.32
C MET A 113 15.48 -6.30 8.38
N GLN A 114 16.48 -5.42 8.36
CA GLN A 114 17.73 -5.62 7.61
C GLN A 114 18.54 -6.85 8.07
N GLY A 115 18.33 -7.32 9.29
CA GLY A 115 18.92 -8.56 9.80
C GLY A 115 18.15 -9.83 9.42
N THR A 116 17.02 -9.70 8.73
CA THR A 116 16.14 -10.81 8.35
C THR A 116 16.30 -11.16 6.87
N PRO A 117 15.89 -12.37 6.43
CA PRO A 117 15.84 -12.71 5.00
C PRO A 117 14.67 -12.05 4.25
N CYS A 118 13.92 -11.15 4.89
CA CYS A 118 12.85 -10.41 4.23
C CYS A 118 13.45 -9.39 3.27
N ASP A 119 12.96 -9.35 2.03
CA ASP A 119 13.26 -8.25 1.13
C ASP A 119 12.60 -6.98 1.69
N PHE A 120 13.41 -6.06 2.17
CA PHE A 120 12.96 -4.89 2.93
C PHE A 120 13.70 -3.64 2.49
N ARG A 121 12.94 -2.63 2.07
CA ARG A 121 13.43 -1.31 1.67
C ARG A 121 12.92 -0.27 2.66
N TYR A 122 13.85 0.52 3.21
CA TYR A 122 13.52 1.65 4.07
C TYR A 122 13.97 2.96 3.41
N VAL A 123 13.06 3.93 3.34
CA VAL A 123 13.28 5.23 2.72
C VAL A 123 12.98 6.33 3.73
N GLU A 124 13.93 7.23 3.93
CA GLU A 124 13.73 8.45 4.72
C GLU A 124 13.74 9.67 3.80
N GLY A 125 12.85 10.63 4.07
CA GLY A 125 12.76 11.89 3.34
C GLY A 125 12.45 13.07 4.25
N PRO A 126 12.65 14.32 3.80
CA PRO A 126 12.12 15.49 4.49
C PRO A 126 10.60 15.37 4.63
N GLY A 127 10.06 15.64 5.82
CA GLY A 127 8.61 15.60 6.05
C GLY A 127 8.23 15.23 7.48
N THR A 128 6.93 15.31 7.76
CA THR A 128 6.36 14.95 9.06
C THR A 128 5.20 13.97 8.89
N HIS A 129 4.36 13.81 9.92
CA HIS A 129 3.22 12.89 9.93
C HIS A 129 2.01 13.52 9.21
N ASP A 130 2.14 13.76 7.90
CA ASP A 130 1.17 14.52 7.11
C ASP A 130 0.97 14.00 5.68
N TRP A 131 -0.12 14.47 5.06
CA TRP A 131 -0.51 14.07 3.70
C TRP A 131 0.43 14.54 2.61
N LEU A 132 1.22 15.59 2.84
CA LEU A 132 2.18 16.06 1.84
C LEU A 132 3.32 15.05 1.70
N PHE A 133 3.82 14.53 2.84
CA PHE A 133 4.82 13.47 2.84
C PHE A 133 4.29 12.19 2.17
N TRP A 134 3.07 11.77 2.48
CA TRP A 134 2.49 10.55 1.90
C TRP A 134 2.23 10.67 0.39
N GLU A 135 1.76 11.83 -0.08
CA GLU A 135 1.59 12.11 -1.52
C GLU A 135 2.92 11.99 -2.27
N GLU A 136 3.99 12.58 -1.74
CA GLU A 136 5.32 12.52 -2.34
C GLU A 136 5.83 11.07 -2.45
N HIS A 137 5.58 10.26 -1.42
CA HIS A 137 6.03 8.88 -1.36
C HIS A 137 5.10 7.89 -2.07
N LEU A 138 3.94 8.32 -2.60
CA LEU A 138 3.13 7.47 -3.46
C LEU A 138 3.95 7.01 -4.66
N GLN A 139 4.69 7.91 -5.31
CA GLN A 139 5.53 7.54 -6.44
C GLN A 139 6.52 6.43 -6.07
N THR A 140 7.22 6.58 -4.94
CA THR A 140 8.16 5.57 -4.44
C THR A 140 7.49 4.21 -4.20
N ALA A 141 6.25 4.20 -3.69
CA ALA A 141 5.50 2.98 -3.48
C ALA A 141 5.10 2.29 -4.80
N PHE A 142 4.63 3.05 -5.79
CA PHE A 142 4.32 2.49 -7.11
C PHE A 142 5.56 2.01 -7.85
N ASP A 143 6.66 2.76 -7.78
CA ASP A 143 7.95 2.34 -8.35
C ASP A 143 8.36 1.00 -7.72
N PHE A 144 8.38 0.90 -6.38
CA PHE A 144 8.70 -0.36 -5.68
C PHE A 144 7.80 -1.54 -6.09
N LEU A 145 6.49 -1.32 -6.22
CA LEU A 145 5.55 -2.39 -6.58
C LEU A 145 5.61 -2.81 -8.05
N CYS A 146 6.02 -1.89 -8.94
CA CYS A 146 5.98 -2.09 -10.38
C CYS A 146 7.36 -2.34 -11.01
N GLU A 147 8.46 -1.97 -10.34
CA GLU A 147 9.84 -2.22 -10.79
C GLU A 147 10.11 -3.72 -10.97
N ASP A 148 9.59 -4.58 -10.08
CA ASP A 148 9.74 -6.05 -10.14
C ASP A 148 9.12 -6.70 -11.39
N LYS A 149 8.23 -6.00 -12.11
CA LYS A 149 7.55 -6.57 -13.29
C LYS A 149 8.23 -6.24 -14.61
N ASN A 150 9.03 -5.18 -14.67
CA ASN A 150 9.67 -4.73 -15.92
C ASN A 150 10.94 -5.51 -16.29
N GLU A 151 11.56 -6.22 -15.33
CA GLU A 151 12.70 -7.09 -15.63
C GLU A 151 12.30 -8.43 -16.23
N GLY A 152 11.11 -8.96 -15.89
CA GLY A 152 10.60 -10.23 -16.41
C GLY A 152 10.11 -10.18 -17.87
N GLU A 153 9.58 -9.04 -18.33
CA GLU A 153 9.05 -8.90 -19.70
C GLU A 153 10.10 -8.46 -20.74
N ARG A 154 11.28 -7.98 -20.31
CA ARG A 154 12.38 -7.62 -21.21
C ARG A 154 13.21 -8.82 -21.70
N GLY A 155 12.98 -10.01 -21.13
CA GLY A 155 13.78 -11.21 -21.39
C GLY A 155 13.34 -12.08 -22.57
N ASP A 156 12.10 -11.93 -23.06
CA ASP A 156 11.51 -12.86 -24.05
C ASP A 156 11.35 -12.24 -25.45
N ALA A 157 12.05 -11.14 -25.73
CA ALA A 157 12.12 -10.56 -27.07
C ALA A 157 13.50 -10.80 -27.72
N ILE A 158 13.78 -12.06 -28.07
CA ILE A 158 14.80 -12.42 -29.08
C ILE A 158 14.26 -13.57 -29.94
#